data_AF-Q65XZ1-F1
#
_entry.id   AF-Q65XZ1-F1
#
_cell.length_a   1.000
_cell.length_b   1.000
_cell.length_c   1.000
_cell.angle_alpha   90.00
_cell.angle_beta   90.00
_cell.angle_gamma   90.00
#
_symmetry.space_group_name_H-M   'P 1'
#
loop_
_entity.id
_entity.type
_entity.pdbx_description
1 polymer ?
#
loop_
_entity_poly.entity_id
_entity_poly.type
_entity_poly.pdbx_seq_one_letter_code
_entity_poly.pdbx_strand_id
1 'polypeptide(L)'
;MNTNLFYIFATTLVCVNAEVYGPSDYAEDYSISGQSSRRHPRDVTWDKQMGGGKVFGTLGQNDDGLFGKAGYNREIFNDDRGKLTGQAYGTRVLGPGGDSTNYGGRLDWANKNAQATIDLNRQIGGRSGMTASGSGVWDLDKNTHFSAGGMVSKEFGHKRPDVGLQAEIRHDW
;
A
#
# COMPACT_ATOMS: atom_id res chain seq x y z
N MET A 1 0.47 -26.88 2.81
CA MET A 1 0.96 -25.79 1.93
C MET A 1 -0.08 -25.58 0.85
N ASN A 2 -0.79 -24.44 0.86
CA ASN A 2 -1.89 -24.18 -0.06
C ASN A 2 -1.41 -23.28 -1.22
N THR A 3 -1.22 -23.90 -2.37
CA THR A 3 -0.75 -23.33 -3.65
C THR A 3 -1.65 -22.20 -4.17
N ASN A 4 -2.89 -22.11 -3.69
CA ASN A 4 -3.87 -21.12 -4.14
C ASN A 4 -3.57 -19.68 -3.67
N LEU A 5 -2.76 -19.49 -2.62
CA LEU A 5 -2.45 -18.15 -2.12
C LEU A 5 -1.45 -17.41 -3.04
N PHE A 6 -0.57 -18.13 -3.73
CA PHE A 6 0.40 -17.54 -4.67
C PHE A 6 -0.26 -16.99 -5.94
N TYR A 7 -1.36 -17.59 -6.39
CA TYR A 7 -2.06 -17.15 -7.60
C TYR A 7 -2.78 -15.80 -7.44
N ILE A 8 -3.21 -15.45 -6.22
CA ILE A 8 -3.89 -14.18 -5.93
C ILE A 8 -2.90 -13.01 -5.88
N PHE A 9 -1.68 -13.26 -5.38
CA PHE A 9 -0.60 -12.26 -5.41
C PHE A 9 -0.07 -12.03 -6.83
N ALA A 10 -0.01 -13.07 -7.67
CA ALA A 10 0.44 -12.94 -9.05
C ALA A 10 -0.56 -12.18 -9.93
N THR A 11 -1.87 -12.39 -9.73
CA THR A 11 -2.92 -11.74 -10.55
C THR A 11 -3.06 -10.24 -10.25
N THR A 12 -2.89 -9.82 -9.00
CA THR A 12 -2.89 -8.40 -8.65
C THR A 12 -1.65 -7.67 -9.19
N LEU A 13 -0.49 -8.34 -9.30
CA LEU A 13 0.73 -7.80 -9.92
C LEU A 13 0.64 -7.64 -11.45
N VAL A 14 -0.11 -8.51 -12.14
CA VAL A 14 -0.30 -8.42 -13.60
C VAL A 14 -1.26 -7.28 -13.97
N CYS A 15 -2.30 -7.01 -13.18
CA CYS A 15 -3.25 -5.93 -13.47
C CYS A 15 -2.65 -4.51 -13.37
N VAL A 16 -1.53 -4.33 -12.67
CA VAL A 16 -0.86 -3.01 -12.53
C VAL A 16 0.17 -2.77 -13.65
N ASN A 17 0.55 -3.80 -14.41
CA ASN A 17 1.56 -3.74 -15.48
C ASN A 17 0.98 -3.99 -16.88
N ALA A 18 -0.35 -3.95 -17.06
CA ALA A 18 -0.95 -3.97 -18.38
C ALA A 18 -0.70 -2.62 -19.08
N GLU A 19 0.47 -2.48 -19.69
CA GLU A 19 0.69 -1.54 -20.77
C GLU A 19 -0.34 -1.84 -21.86
N VAL A 20 -1.18 -0.85 -22.16
CA VAL A 20 -2.16 -0.92 -23.24
C VAL A 20 -1.38 -0.97 -24.56
N TYR A 21 -1.11 -2.18 -25.06
CA TYR A 21 -0.68 -2.38 -26.43
C TYR A 21 -1.92 -2.24 -27.33
N GLY A 22 -2.26 -1.00 -27.68
CA GLY A 22 -3.26 -0.73 -28.71
C GLY A 22 -2.65 -1.00 -30.08
N PRO A 23 -3.18 -1.94 -30.89
CA PRO A 23 -2.76 -2.05 -32.28
C PRO A 23 -3.10 -0.74 -33.00
N SER A 24 -2.12 -0.18 -33.70
CA SER A 24 -2.32 0.90 -34.66
C SER A 24 -3.23 0.37 -35.75
N ASP A 25 -4.50 0.76 -35.77
CA ASP A 25 -5.36 0.85 -36.97
C ASP A 25 -6.82 1.09 -36.56
N TYR A 26 -7.12 2.26 -36.00
CA TYR A 26 -8.47 2.85 -36.07
C TYR A 26 -8.32 4.37 -36.14
N ALA A 27 -8.18 4.88 -37.36
CA ALA A 27 -8.44 6.26 -37.67
C ALA A 27 -9.97 6.44 -37.76
N GLU A 28 -10.58 6.96 -36.69
CA GLU A 28 -11.90 7.60 -36.81
C GLU A 28 -11.81 9.02 -36.24
N ASP A 29 -11.88 9.96 -37.19
CA ASP A 29 -11.97 11.40 -36.98
C ASP A 29 -13.32 11.74 -36.36
N TYR A 30 -13.34 12.06 -35.06
CA TYR A 30 -14.47 12.72 -34.42
C TYR A 30 -14.05 14.14 -34.02
N SER A 31 -14.39 15.09 -34.89
CA SER A 31 -14.32 16.51 -34.61
C SER A 31 -15.39 16.91 -33.58
N ILE A 32 -15.05 16.84 -32.28
CA ILE A 32 -15.90 17.40 -31.22
C ILE A 32 -15.57 18.88 -31.03
N SER A 33 -16.31 19.71 -31.77
CA SER A 33 -16.45 21.13 -31.45
C SER A 33 -17.43 21.31 -30.28
N GLY A 34 -17.04 22.16 -29.32
CA GLY A 34 -17.98 22.80 -28.39
C GLY A 34 -18.48 21.97 -27.21
N GLN A 35 -17.74 22.01 -26.10
CA GLN A 35 -18.25 22.34 -24.76
C GLN A 35 -17.10 22.23 -23.77
N SER A 36 -16.61 23.38 -23.30
CA SER A 36 -15.74 23.44 -22.13
C SER A 36 -16.57 23.05 -20.90
N SER A 37 -16.81 21.75 -20.72
CA SER A 37 -17.31 21.23 -19.45
C SER A 37 -16.22 21.53 -18.44
N ARG A 38 -16.53 22.34 -17.42
CA ARG A 38 -15.69 22.44 -16.23
C ARG A 38 -15.59 21.03 -15.64
N ARG A 39 -14.51 20.32 -15.94
CA ARG A 39 -14.23 18.97 -15.41
C ARG A 39 -14.15 19.11 -13.90
N HIS A 40 -15.21 18.72 -13.19
CA HIS A 40 -15.08 18.40 -11.78
C HIS A 40 -14.34 17.07 -11.71
N PRO A 41 -13.18 17.00 -11.04
CA PRO A 41 -12.57 15.71 -10.80
C PRO A 41 -13.54 14.88 -9.97
N ARG A 42 -14.00 13.77 -10.52
CA ARG A 42 -14.86 12.82 -9.81
C ARG A 42 -14.00 11.63 -9.46
N ASP A 43 -13.47 11.66 -8.24
CA ASP A 43 -12.83 10.49 -7.67
C ASP A 43 -13.85 9.36 -7.57
N VAL A 44 -13.58 8.26 -8.25
CA VAL A 44 -14.38 7.03 -8.18
C VAL A 44 -13.77 6.17 -7.10
N THR A 45 -14.45 6.04 -5.96
CA THR A 45 -14.04 5.17 -4.85
C THR A 45 -14.91 3.92 -4.82
N TRP A 46 -14.28 2.77 -4.60
CA TRP A 46 -14.98 1.51 -4.40
C TRP A 46 -14.46 0.80 -3.15
N ASP A 47 -15.34 0.00 -2.57
CA ASP A 47 -15.09 -0.77 -1.37
C ASP A 47 -15.99 -2.02 -1.42
N LYS A 48 -15.39 -3.21 -1.35
CA LYS A 48 -16.11 -4.47 -1.45
C LYS A 48 -15.47 -5.59 -0.64
N GLN A 49 -16.29 -6.33 0.08
CA GLN A 49 -15.89 -7.58 0.73
C GLN A 49 -15.66 -8.67 -0.33
N MET A 50 -14.48 -9.29 -0.32
CA MET A 50 -14.05 -10.34 -1.25
C MET A 50 -13.03 -11.26 -0.59
N GLY A 51 -13.11 -12.58 -0.81
CA GLY A 51 -12.04 -13.52 -0.44
C GLY A 51 -11.73 -13.62 1.07
N GLY A 52 -12.71 -13.32 1.94
CA GLY A 52 -12.52 -13.27 3.40
C GLY A 52 -11.83 -11.99 3.88
N GLY A 53 -11.76 -10.96 3.05
CA GLY A 53 -11.23 -9.64 3.36
C GLY A 53 -11.93 -8.54 2.59
N LYS A 54 -11.33 -7.36 2.54
CA LYS A 54 -11.90 -6.14 2.00
C LYS A 54 -10.99 -5.55 0.93
N VAL A 55 -11.48 -5.49 -0.30
CA VAL A 55 -10.83 -4.76 -1.41
C VAL A 55 -11.36 -3.35 -1.44
N PHE A 56 -10.48 -2.36 -1.53
CA PHE A 56 -10.84 -0.95 -1.59
C PHE A 56 -9.94 -0.22 -2.58
N GLY A 57 -10.40 0.91 -3.10
CA GLY A 57 -9.58 1.74 -3.97
C GLY A 57 -10.27 3.00 -4.42
N THR A 58 -9.50 3.89 -5.04
CA THR A 58 -9.95 5.13 -5.65
C THR A 58 -9.21 5.37 -6.94
N LEU A 59 -9.92 5.76 -7.98
CA LEU A 59 -9.36 6.35 -9.19
C LEU A 59 -9.79 7.81 -9.23
N GLY A 60 -8.84 8.71 -9.40
CA GLY A 60 -9.10 10.13 -9.38
C GLY A 60 -8.16 10.88 -10.27
N GLN A 61 -8.46 12.16 -10.45
CA GLN A 61 -7.64 13.09 -11.20
C GLN A 61 -7.52 14.37 -10.38
N ASN A 62 -6.36 14.99 -10.35
CA ASN A 62 -6.16 16.33 -9.83
C ASN A 62 -5.42 17.19 -10.86
N ASP A 63 -5.13 18.44 -10.51
CA ASP A 63 -4.41 19.38 -11.38
C ASP A 63 -3.00 18.87 -11.76
N ASP A 64 -2.45 17.95 -10.96
CA ASP A 64 -1.12 17.35 -11.12
C ASP A 64 -1.12 15.99 -11.83
N GLY A 65 -2.27 15.45 -12.23
CA GLY A 65 -2.34 14.19 -12.98
C GLY A 65 -3.45 13.20 -12.61
N LEU A 66 -3.38 12.00 -13.19
CA LEU A 66 -4.26 10.88 -12.88
C LEU A 66 -3.64 10.06 -11.75
N PHE A 67 -4.42 9.68 -10.74
CA PHE A 67 -3.97 8.77 -9.71
C PHE A 67 -4.93 7.59 -9.53
N GLY A 68 -4.36 6.44 -9.21
CA GLY A 68 -5.08 5.26 -8.77
C GLY A 68 -4.49 4.75 -7.47
N LYS A 69 -5.34 4.37 -6.53
CA LYS A 69 -4.96 3.64 -5.32
C LYS A 69 -5.87 2.45 -5.15
N ALA A 70 -5.30 1.33 -4.73
CA ALA A 70 -6.05 0.13 -4.42
C ALA A 70 -5.38 -0.62 -3.28
N GLY A 71 -6.15 -1.40 -2.55
CA GLY A 71 -5.64 -2.24 -1.49
C GLY A 71 -6.59 -3.37 -1.14
N TYR A 72 -6.03 -4.32 -0.41
CA TYR A 72 -6.73 -5.46 0.13
C TYR A 72 -6.34 -5.62 1.59
N ASN A 73 -7.31 -5.64 2.50
CA ASN A 73 -7.09 -6.04 3.88
C ASN A 73 -7.74 -7.40 4.13
N ARG A 74 -7.19 -8.16 5.07
CA ARG A 74 -7.77 -9.41 5.53
C ARG A 74 -7.37 -9.69 6.96
N GLU A 75 -8.35 -10.11 7.76
CA GLU A 75 -8.08 -10.80 9.01
C GLU A 75 -7.66 -12.24 8.69
N ILE A 76 -6.43 -12.59 9.05
CA ILE A 76 -5.85 -13.92 8.80
C ILE A 76 -6.33 -14.89 9.89
N PHE A 77 -6.26 -14.46 11.14
CA PHE A 77 -6.87 -15.14 12.27
C PHE A 77 -7.22 -14.16 13.39
N ASN A 78 -8.15 -14.58 14.23
CA ASN A 78 -8.53 -13.94 15.47
C ASN A 78 -8.96 -15.03 16.43
N ASP A 79 -8.01 -15.53 17.21
CA ASP A 79 -8.19 -16.63 18.15
C ASP A 79 -7.49 -16.33 19.48
N ASP A 80 -7.45 -17.29 20.40
CA ASP A 80 -6.87 -17.12 21.73
C ASP A 80 -5.39 -16.71 21.73
N ARG A 81 -4.68 -16.89 20.60
CA ARG A 81 -3.28 -16.47 20.43
C ARG A 81 -3.16 -14.98 20.08
N GLY A 82 -4.27 -14.35 19.69
CA GLY A 82 -4.35 -12.95 19.26
C GLY A 82 -5.04 -12.77 17.91
N LYS A 83 -4.92 -11.56 17.39
CA LYS A 83 -5.45 -11.13 16.09
C LYS A 83 -4.29 -10.83 15.14
N LEU A 84 -4.34 -11.39 13.94
CA LEU A 84 -3.41 -11.11 12.86
C LEU A 84 -4.16 -10.56 11.65
N THR A 85 -3.83 -9.34 11.24
CA THR A 85 -4.37 -8.69 10.05
C THR A 85 -3.27 -8.42 9.04
N GLY A 86 -3.50 -8.81 7.79
CA GLY A 86 -2.63 -8.50 6.67
C GLY A 86 -3.28 -7.46 5.75
N GLN A 87 -2.46 -6.59 5.19
CA GLN A 87 -2.84 -5.62 4.18
C GLN A 87 -1.83 -5.61 3.05
N ALA A 88 -2.30 -5.48 1.82
CA ALA A 88 -1.50 -5.12 0.66
C ALA A 88 -2.12 -3.87 0.04
N TYR A 89 -1.30 -2.96 -0.45
CA TYR A 89 -1.77 -1.73 -1.08
C TYR A 89 -0.84 -1.28 -2.18
N GLY A 90 -1.38 -0.48 -3.10
CA GLY A 90 -0.67 0.06 -4.23
C GLY A 90 -1.27 1.39 -4.66
N THR A 91 -0.42 2.25 -5.18
CA THR A 91 -0.79 3.52 -5.80
C THR A 91 0.01 3.70 -7.08
N ARG A 92 -0.60 4.33 -8.07
CA ARG A 92 0.06 4.80 -9.29
C ARG A 92 -0.39 6.23 -9.55
N VAL A 93 0.57 7.10 -9.84
CA VAL A 93 0.33 8.49 -10.21
C VAL A 93 0.97 8.71 -11.58
N LEU A 94 0.19 9.24 -12.51
CA LEU A 94 0.60 9.66 -13.85
C LEU A 94 0.50 11.18 -13.89
N GLY A 95 1.63 11.86 -13.87
CA GLY A 95 1.68 13.32 -13.79
C GLY A 95 2.74 13.92 -14.71
N PRO A 96 2.65 15.22 -15.03
CA PRO A 96 3.58 15.89 -15.93
C PRO A 96 5.02 15.97 -15.37
N GLY A 97 5.19 15.81 -14.05
CA GLY A 97 6.50 15.70 -13.39
C GLY A 97 7.11 14.30 -13.41
N GLY A 98 6.44 13.32 -14.03
CA GLY A 98 6.87 11.92 -14.11
C GLY A 98 5.95 10.96 -13.36
N ASP A 99 5.90 9.73 -13.85
CA ASP A 99 5.09 8.67 -13.25
C ASP A 99 5.74 8.15 -11.97
N SER A 100 4.90 7.81 -10.98
CA SER A 100 5.34 7.08 -9.80
C SER A 100 4.36 5.97 -9.44
N THR A 101 4.91 4.88 -8.91
CA THR A 101 4.17 3.73 -8.42
C THR A 101 4.70 3.39 -7.03
N ASN A 102 3.81 3.32 -6.05
CA ASN A 102 4.13 2.82 -4.71
C ASN A 102 3.34 1.55 -4.44
N TYR A 103 3.95 0.54 -3.87
CA TYR A 103 3.23 -0.64 -3.40
C TYR A 103 3.88 -1.19 -2.16
N GLY A 104 3.06 -1.77 -1.30
CA GLY A 104 3.51 -2.27 -0.03
C GLY A 104 2.56 -3.26 0.59
N GLY A 105 2.99 -3.77 1.73
CA GLY A 105 2.22 -4.68 2.54
C GLY A 105 2.56 -4.50 4.00
N ARG A 106 1.53 -4.62 4.82
CA ARG A 106 1.60 -4.47 6.26
C ARG A 106 0.99 -5.68 6.93
N LEU A 107 1.64 -6.14 8.00
CA LEU A 107 1.15 -7.19 8.87
C LEU A 107 1.10 -6.65 10.29
N ASP A 108 -0.08 -6.67 10.89
CA ASP A 108 -0.30 -6.27 12.27
C ASP A 108 -0.76 -7.49 13.08
N TRP A 109 -0.01 -7.80 14.13
CA TRP A 109 -0.34 -8.81 15.12
C TRP A 109 -0.58 -8.14 16.46
N ALA A 110 -1.61 -8.55 17.18
CA ALA A 110 -1.89 -8.07 18.52
C ALA A 110 -2.49 -9.17 19.39
N ASN A 111 -2.12 -9.21 20.66
CA ASN A 111 -2.81 -9.97 21.69
C ASN A 111 -3.05 -9.08 22.92
N LYS A 112 -3.49 -9.68 24.02
CA LYS A 112 -3.80 -8.97 25.28
C LYS A 112 -2.60 -8.30 25.99
N ASN A 113 -1.37 -8.60 25.61
CA ASN A 113 -0.15 -8.15 26.29
C ASN A 113 0.93 -7.65 25.31
N ALA A 114 0.72 -7.74 24.01
CA ALA A 114 1.73 -7.42 23.02
C ALA A 114 1.12 -7.07 21.67
N GLN A 115 1.81 -6.20 20.95
CA GLN A 115 1.48 -5.82 19.58
C GLN A 115 2.77 -5.85 18.76
N ALA A 116 2.68 -6.22 17.49
CA ALA A 116 3.78 -6.19 16.56
C ALA A 116 3.29 -5.79 15.17
N THR A 117 4.03 -4.91 14.53
CA THR A 117 3.76 -4.46 13.15
C THR A 117 4.99 -4.69 12.30
N ILE A 118 4.80 -5.16 11.08
CA ILE A 118 5.81 -5.16 10.02
C ILE A 118 5.21 -4.50 8.79
N ASP A 119 5.92 -3.56 8.19
CA ASP A 119 5.50 -2.84 6.98
C ASP A 119 6.65 -2.82 5.98
N LEU A 120 6.33 -3.15 4.73
CA LEU A 120 7.22 -3.11 3.58
C LEU A 120 6.59 -2.22 2.53
N ASN A 121 7.31 -1.19 2.09
CA ASN A 121 6.86 -0.28 1.05
C ASN A 121 7.96 -0.08 -0.01
N ARG A 122 7.58 -0.09 -1.28
CA ARG A 122 8.48 0.14 -2.41
C ARG A 122 7.90 1.22 -3.31
N GLN A 123 8.77 2.16 -3.67
CA GLN A 123 8.50 3.22 -4.63
C GLN A 123 9.29 2.99 -5.91
N ILE A 124 8.66 3.24 -7.05
CA ILE A 124 9.25 3.20 -8.39
C ILE A 124 8.82 4.48 -9.12
N GLY A 125 9.75 5.13 -9.81
CA GLY A 125 9.48 6.37 -10.56
C GLY A 125 9.80 7.64 -9.76
N GLY A 126 10.44 8.61 -10.42
CA GLY A 126 11.12 9.73 -9.74
C GLY A 126 12.29 9.25 -8.89
N ARG A 127 12.03 9.00 -7.60
CA ARG A 127 12.98 8.38 -6.64
C ARG A 127 12.56 6.95 -6.34
N SER A 128 13.28 5.98 -6.90
CA SER A 128 12.99 4.57 -6.64
C SER A 128 13.66 4.12 -5.35
N GLY A 129 12.94 3.40 -4.49
CA GLY A 129 13.48 2.97 -3.21
C GLY A 129 12.59 1.96 -2.51
N MET A 130 13.07 1.46 -1.37
CA MET A 130 12.35 0.51 -0.54
C MET A 130 12.54 0.87 0.93
N THR A 131 11.46 0.79 1.70
CA THR A 131 11.45 0.95 3.15
C THR A 131 10.87 -0.31 3.77
N ALA A 132 11.54 -0.81 4.80
CA ALA A 132 11.08 -1.87 5.66
C ALA A 132 11.09 -1.36 7.10
N SER A 133 9.97 -1.47 7.80
CA SER A 133 9.87 -1.12 9.21
C SER A 133 9.22 -2.22 10.01
N GLY A 134 9.63 -2.33 11.26
CA GLY A 134 9.02 -3.24 12.21
C GLY A 134 8.98 -2.60 13.59
N SER A 135 7.90 -2.82 14.33
CA SER A 135 7.77 -2.37 15.71
C SER A 135 7.06 -3.41 16.56
N GLY A 136 7.31 -3.37 17.85
CA GLY A 136 6.68 -4.18 18.87
C GLY A 136 6.41 -3.37 20.13
N VAL A 137 5.30 -3.68 20.78
CA VAL A 137 4.92 -3.19 22.11
C VAL A 137 4.65 -4.40 22.98
N TRP A 138 5.13 -4.38 24.22
CA TRP A 138 4.92 -5.40 25.22
C TRP A 138 4.49 -4.75 26.53
N ASP A 139 3.31 -5.14 26.99
CA ASP A 139 2.76 -4.74 28.29
C ASP A 139 3.36 -5.67 29.34
N LEU A 140 4.38 -5.20 30.05
CA LEU A 140 5.09 -5.97 31.07
C LEU A 140 4.23 -6.13 32.32
N ASP A 141 3.47 -5.09 32.66
CA ASP A 141 2.45 -5.09 33.70
C ASP A 141 1.31 -4.11 33.31
N LYS A 142 0.42 -3.75 34.25
CA LYS A 142 -0.71 -2.85 33.99
C LYS A 142 -0.33 -1.37 33.77
N ASN A 143 0.90 -1.01 34.15
CA ASN A 143 1.41 0.35 34.23
C ASN A 143 2.69 0.53 33.41
N THR A 144 3.36 -0.56 33.01
CA THR A 144 4.67 -0.57 32.37
C THR A 144 4.56 -1.15 30.97
N HIS A 145 4.90 -0.31 30.00
CA HIS A 145 4.89 -0.64 28.58
C HIS A 145 6.31 -0.52 28.03
N PHE A 146 6.79 -1.57 27.37
CA PHE A 146 8.02 -1.54 26.61
C PHE A 146 7.69 -1.50 25.12
N SER A 147 8.27 -0.58 24.36
CA SER A 147 8.17 -0.57 22.91
C SER A 147 9.55 -0.53 22.28
N ALA A 148 9.69 -1.23 21.15
CA ALA A 148 10.91 -1.20 20.35
C ALA A 148 10.55 -1.27 18.87
N GLY A 149 11.35 -0.65 18.03
CA GLY A 149 11.13 -0.69 16.60
C GLY A 149 12.34 -0.24 15.81
N GLY A 150 12.25 -0.46 14.52
CA GLY A 150 13.28 -0.04 13.59
C GLY A 150 12.74 0.12 12.19
N MET A 151 13.54 0.82 11.39
CA MET A 151 13.31 0.99 9.97
C MET A 151 14.62 0.91 9.22
N VAL A 152 14.57 0.36 8.02
CA VAL A 152 15.63 0.41 7.03
C VAL A 152 15.01 0.96 5.76
N SER A 153 15.56 2.05 5.24
CA SER A 153 15.15 2.62 3.96
C SER A 153 16.35 2.73 3.02
N LYS A 154 16.15 2.42 1.75
CA LYS A 154 17.18 2.52 0.73
C LYS A 154 16.62 3.09 -0.55
N GLU A 155 17.19 4.20 -0.97
CA GLU A 155 17.01 4.74 -2.32
C GLU A 155 17.92 3.93 -3.27
N PHE A 156 17.37 3.47 -4.39
CA PHE A 156 18.13 2.72 -5.39
C PHE A 156 18.86 3.69 -6.34
N GLY A 157 20.10 3.37 -6.66
CA GLY A 157 20.96 4.20 -7.52
C GLY A 157 21.64 5.37 -6.81
N HIS A 158 21.24 5.70 -5.57
CA HIS A 158 21.81 6.79 -4.79
C HIS A 158 21.90 6.44 -3.31
N LYS A 159 22.88 7.00 -2.60
CA LYS A 159 23.04 6.97 -1.13
C LYS A 159 23.23 5.57 -0.50
N ARG A 160 23.67 5.60 0.76
CA ARG A 160 23.71 4.42 1.63
C ARG A 160 22.32 4.21 2.24
N PRO A 161 21.97 2.97 2.63
CA PRO A 161 20.72 2.73 3.34
C PRO A 161 20.69 3.51 4.66
N ASP A 162 19.55 4.13 4.95
CA ASP A 162 19.27 4.79 6.21
C ASP A 162 18.64 3.78 7.17
N VAL A 163 19.17 3.70 8.38
CA VAL A 163 18.72 2.77 9.42
C VAL A 163 18.33 3.57 10.65
N GLY A 164 17.12 3.33 11.15
CA GLY A 164 16.61 3.91 12.39
C GLY A 164 16.26 2.80 13.37
N LEU A 165 16.59 3.00 14.64
CA LEU A 165 16.21 2.13 15.75
C LEU A 165 15.65 3.01 16.87
N GLN A 166 14.60 2.55 17.52
CA GLN A 166 14.01 3.21 18.67
C GLN A 166 13.59 2.18 19.72
N ALA A 167 13.72 2.55 20.99
CA ALA A 167 13.18 1.78 22.11
C ALA A 167 12.74 2.76 23.19
N GLU A 168 11.61 2.45 23.83
CA GLU A 168 11.00 3.28 24.87
C GLU A 168 10.44 2.38 25.97
N ILE A 169 10.65 2.77 27.22
CA ILE A 169 9.97 2.21 28.39
C ILE A 169 9.11 3.32 28.98
N ARG A 170 7.81 3.09 29.06
CA ARG A 170 6.84 4.01 29.67
C ARG A 170 6.27 3.36 30.92
N HIS A 171 6.21 4.13 32.01
CA HIS A 171 5.56 3.74 33.26
C HIS A 171 4.52 4.79 33.66
N ASP A 172 3.26 4.38 33.77
CA ASP A 172 2.14 5.22 34.20
C ASP A 172 1.95 5.06 35.73
N TRP A 173 2.05 6.17 36.47
CA TRP A 173 1.99 6.23 37.94
C TRP A 173 0.56 6.40 38.47
#